data_AF-A0A8J4A3R3-F1
#
_entry.id   AF-A0A8J4A3R3-F1
#
_cell.length_a   1.000
_cell.length_b   1.000
_cell.length_c   1.000
_cell.angle_alpha   90.00
_cell.angle_beta   90.00
_cell.angle_gamma   90.00
#
_symmetry.space_group_name_H-M   'P 1'
#
loop_
_entity.id
_entity.type
_entity.pdbx_description
1 polymer ?
#
loop_
_entity_poly.entity_id
_entity_poly.type
_entity_poly.pdbx_seq_one_letter_code
_entity_poly.pdbx_strand_id
1 'polypeptide(L)'
;MSVCPSCDGPIHDGERYCERCGADLRASGADPARGLSWRSTTSGVLPCPGCGETAITAEGHCDRCGRARVNGTDRMEITVPGVAGVTDRGLLRGRNEDALAVGRFGSATLAVVCDGVSTSPSGDLAARVAVDSAIVVLLDTLARGATAAQAVEAATGAAADAVAALPGARAADVPPSCTYVAAVVAPDGITVGWVGDSRAYWVGAYGVEARQLTVDDSPAAQLAATGVPVPGVDPHSVALLRWLGADAPDTRARVATLRPDGPGRLLVCSDGLSRYAKDPAELVAAALGGSEADAARALTRLALEGGGRDNITVAVLPFPPPAQEG
;
A
#
# COMPACT_ATOMS: atom_id res chain seq x y z
N MET A 1 -13.77 8.99 25.37
CA MET A 1 -14.06 9.88 24.24
C MET A 1 -12.78 10.00 23.43
N SER A 2 -12.76 9.32 22.30
CA SER A 2 -11.68 9.36 21.32
C SER A 2 -11.82 10.63 20.47
N VAL A 3 -10.74 11.07 19.83
CA VAL A 3 -10.77 12.21 18.90
C VAL A 3 -10.41 11.77 17.49
N CYS A 4 -11.02 12.40 16.50
CA CYS A 4 -10.83 12.05 15.10
C CYS A 4 -9.41 12.39 14.63
N PRO A 5 -8.62 11.39 14.20
CA PRO A 5 -7.24 11.60 13.76
C PRO A 5 -7.10 12.52 12.54
N SER A 6 -8.19 12.73 11.80
CA SER A 6 -8.23 13.63 10.64
C SER A 6 -8.61 15.08 10.97
N CYS A 7 -9.30 15.37 12.08
CA CYS A 7 -9.84 16.71 12.33
C CYS A 7 -10.02 17.11 13.81
N ASP A 8 -9.53 16.29 14.74
CA ASP A 8 -9.64 16.45 16.19
C ASP A 8 -11.07 16.62 16.72
N GLY A 9 -12.08 16.17 15.97
CA GLY A 9 -13.49 16.15 16.40
C GLY A 9 -13.77 15.02 17.41
N PRO A 10 -14.80 15.15 18.26
CA PRO A 10 -15.18 14.08 19.18
C PRO A 10 -15.69 12.85 18.40
N ILE A 11 -15.39 11.65 18.92
CA ILE A 11 -15.84 10.34 18.40
C ILE A 11 -16.54 9.57 19.52
N HIS A 12 -17.64 8.88 19.18
CA HIS A 12 -18.30 7.91 20.03
C HIS A 12 -17.83 6.47 19.75
N ASP A 13 -17.80 5.63 20.80
CA ASP A 13 -17.34 4.25 20.68
C ASP A 13 -18.23 3.45 19.70
N GLY A 14 -17.59 2.80 18.73
CA GLY A 14 -18.24 1.98 17.70
C GLY A 14 -18.57 2.71 16.40
N GLU A 15 -18.31 4.02 16.31
CA GLU A 15 -18.51 4.76 15.07
C GLU A 15 -17.51 4.35 13.99
N ARG A 16 -18.03 4.14 12.77
CA ARG A 16 -17.20 3.85 11.59
C ARG A 16 -16.72 5.11 10.90
N TYR A 17 -17.47 6.20 10.96
CA TYR A 17 -17.14 7.45 10.29
C TYR A 17 -17.22 8.61 11.29
N CYS A 18 -16.32 9.58 11.17
CA CYS A 18 -16.36 10.81 11.96
C CYS A 18 -17.59 11.61 11.55
N GLU A 19 -18.50 11.88 12.49
CA GLU A 19 -19.69 12.70 12.21
C GLU A 19 -19.34 14.14 11.81
N ARG A 20 -18.16 14.64 12.20
CA ARG A 20 -17.72 16.01 11.90
C ARG A 20 -17.13 16.17 10.49
N CYS A 21 -16.31 15.23 10.04
CA CYS A 21 -15.55 15.38 8.79
C CYS A 21 -15.75 14.24 7.79
N GLY A 22 -16.52 13.20 8.14
CA GLY A 22 -16.81 12.04 7.29
C GLY A 22 -15.65 11.06 7.15
N ALA A 23 -14.51 11.28 7.79
CA ALA A 23 -13.36 10.37 7.74
C ALA A 23 -13.74 8.98 8.24
N ASP A 24 -13.40 7.92 7.51
CA ASP A 24 -13.51 6.56 8.03
C ASP A 24 -12.55 6.43 9.23
N LEU A 25 -13.11 6.22 10.42
CA LEU A 25 -12.38 6.09 11.67
C LEU A 25 -11.57 4.81 11.73
N ARG A 26 -11.81 3.90 10.78
CA ARG A 26 -10.96 2.74 10.53
C ARG A 26 -9.84 3.03 9.55
N ALA A 27 -9.69 4.23 8.99
CA ALA A 27 -8.65 4.57 7.99
C ALA A 27 -7.45 5.34 8.60
N SER A 28 -7.52 5.66 9.88
CA SER A 28 -6.38 6.03 10.70
C SER A 28 -6.71 5.73 12.15
N GLY A 29 -5.72 5.28 12.91
CA GLY A 29 -5.92 4.88 14.28
C GLY A 29 -4.67 5.13 15.09
N ALA A 30 -4.86 5.67 16.29
CA ALA A 30 -3.84 5.74 17.31
C ALA A 30 -4.43 5.15 18.58
N ASP A 31 -3.75 4.16 19.15
CA ASP A 31 -3.99 3.69 20.50
C ASP A 31 -2.68 3.83 21.27
N PRO A 32 -2.46 4.99 21.92
CA PRO A 32 -1.25 5.24 22.69
C PRO A 32 -1.06 4.21 23.83
N ALA A 33 -2.15 3.69 24.41
CA ALA A 33 -2.07 2.69 25.47
C ALA A 33 -1.55 1.34 24.95
N ARG A 34 -1.78 1.04 23.67
CA ARG A 34 -1.21 -0.12 22.97
C ARG A 34 0.05 0.22 22.15
N GLY A 35 0.53 1.47 22.16
CA GLY A 35 1.67 1.89 21.35
C GLY A 35 1.44 1.76 19.84
N LEU A 36 0.19 1.87 19.38
CA LEU A 36 -0.23 1.72 17.99
C LEU A 36 -0.44 3.08 17.34
N SER A 37 0.10 3.28 16.14
CA SER A 37 -0.22 4.45 15.30
C SER A 37 -0.16 4.09 13.83
N TRP A 38 -1.15 4.51 13.05
CA TRP A 38 -1.16 4.22 11.62
C TRP A 38 -2.05 5.19 10.84
N ARG A 39 -1.78 5.32 9.53
CA ARG A 39 -2.53 6.14 8.57
C ARG A 39 -2.70 5.36 7.27
N SER A 40 -3.84 5.51 6.59
CA SER A 40 -4.00 5.11 5.18
C SER A 40 -4.43 6.26 4.29
N THR A 41 -4.19 6.10 2.99
CA THR A 41 -4.64 7.01 1.94
C THR A 41 -6.16 6.96 1.70
N THR A 42 -6.86 6.01 2.33
CA THR A 42 -8.32 5.87 2.22
C THR A 42 -9.08 6.84 3.12
N SER A 43 -8.41 7.45 4.11
CA SER A 43 -8.95 8.52 4.98
C SER A 43 -9.45 9.76 4.22
N GLY A 44 -9.16 9.86 2.92
CA GLY A 44 -9.41 11.01 2.08
C GLY A 44 -10.73 10.96 1.30
N VAL A 45 -11.89 10.87 1.97
CA VAL A 45 -13.07 11.56 1.44
C VAL A 45 -13.05 12.97 2.03
N LEU A 46 -12.26 13.86 1.44
CA LEU A 46 -12.23 15.25 1.89
C LEU A 46 -13.64 15.86 1.74
N PRO A 47 -14.13 16.68 2.69
CA PRO A 47 -15.35 17.46 2.47
C PRO A 47 -15.14 18.39 1.27
N CYS A 48 -16.18 18.60 0.45
CA CYS A 48 -16.09 19.53 -0.67
C CYS A 48 -15.73 20.93 -0.15
N PRO A 49 -14.66 21.59 -0.63
CA PRO A 49 -14.24 22.88 -0.10
C PRO A 49 -15.29 23.99 -0.33
N GLY A 50 -16.25 23.77 -1.23
CA GLY A 50 -17.37 24.68 -1.46
C GLY A 50 -18.61 24.42 -0.60
N CYS A 51 -18.88 23.18 -0.19
CA CYS A 51 -20.18 22.84 0.44
C CYS A 51 -20.14 21.76 1.53
N GLY A 52 -18.97 21.22 1.86
CA GLY A 52 -18.78 20.17 2.86
C GLY A 52 -19.23 18.77 2.46
N GLU A 53 -19.85 18.59 1.30
CA GLU A 53 -20.32 17.27 0.83
C GLU A 53 -19.16 16.30 0.56
N THR A 54 -19.37 15.03 0.90
CA THR A 54 -18.37 13.96 0.78
C THR A 54 -18.66 13.03 -0.41
N ALA A 55 -19.91 12.92 -0.85
CA ALA A 55 -20.28 12.14 -2.02
C ALA A 55 -19.81 12.77 -3.34
N ILE A 56 -19.33 11.93 -4.26
CA ILE A 56 -18.73 12.31 -5.54
C ILE A 56 -19.34 11.47 -6.65
N THR A 57 -19.68 12.10 -7.77
CA THR A 57 -20.15 11.42 -8.98
C THR A 57 -19.05 10.53 -9.57
N ALA A 58 -19.43 9.59 -10.44
CA ALA A 58 -18.47 8.75 -11.17
C ALA A 58 -17.48 9.58 -12.01
N GLU A 59 -17.88 10.79 -12.41
CA GLU A 59 -17.10 11.74 -13.19
C GLU A 59 -16.25 12.68 -12.31
N GLY A 60 -16.14 12.44 -11.00
CA GLY A 60 -15.27 13.21 -10.11
C GLY A 60 -15.82 14.57 -9.69
N HIS A 61 -17.14 14.76 -9.68
CA HIS A 61 -17.77 16.01 -9.25
C HIS A 61 -18.46 15.83 -7.90
N CYS A 62 -18.51 16.89 -7.09
CA CYS A 62 -19.27 16.87 -5.85
C CYS A 62 -20.76 16.63 -6.15
N ASP A 63 -21.37 15.61 -5.55
CA ASP A 63 -22.79 15.27 -5.79
C ASP A 63 -23.75 16.40 -5.41
N ARG A 64 -23.37 17.24 -4.44
CA ARG A 64 -24.24 18.33 -3.97
C ARG A 64 -24.09 19.61 -4.77
N CYS A 65 -22.86 20.08 -5.00
CA CYS A 65 -22.63 21.40 -5.59
C CYS A 65 -22.08 21.37 -7.01
N GLY A 66 -21.87 20.18 -7.59
CA GLY A 66 -21.35 20.01 -8.95
C GLY A 66 -19.93 20.53 -9.14
N ARG A 67 -19.25 20.99 -8.09
CA ARG A 67 -17.86 21.46 -8.18
C ARG A 67 -16.97 20.26 -8.52
N ALA A 68 -16.18 20.40 -9.59
CA ALA A 68 -15.13 19.45 -9.93
C ALA A 68 -14.25 19.22 -8.69
N ARG A 69 -14.19 17.97 -8.24
CA ARG A 69 -13.30 17.56 -7.17
C ARG A 69 -12.00 17.18 -7.84
N VAL A 70 -10.92 17.91 -7.56
CA VAL A 70 -9.60 17.27 -7.64
C VAL A 70 -9.71 16.16 -6.61
N ASN A 71 -9.69 14.90 -7.05
CA ASN A 71 -9.76 13.80 -6.10
C ASN A 71 -8.58 14.02 -5.15
N GLY A 72 -8.85 14.24 -3.87
CA GLY A 72 -7.79 14.48 -2.87
C GLY A 72 -6.84 13.30 -2.72
N THR A 73 -7.07 12.24 -3.49
CA THR A 73 -6.31 11.00 -3.61
C THR A 73 -5.38 10.95 -4.83
N ASP A 74 -5.34 12.00 -5.66
CA ASP A 74 -4.45 12.06 -6.83
C ASP A 74 -2.98 12.07 -6.43
N ARG A 75 -2.64 12.80 -5.37
CA ARG A 75 -1.33 12.65 -4.72
C ARG A 75 -1.54 12.76 -3.23
N MET A 76 -1.13 11.74 -2.49
CA MET A 76 -1.16 11.73 -1.04
C MET A 76 0.19 11.33 -0.50
N GLU A 77 0.57 11.97 0.60
CA GLU A 77 1.79 11.64 1.34
C GLU A 77 1.37 11.37 2.78
N ILE A 78 1.75 10.20 3.29
CA ILE A 78 1.43 9.79 4.65
C ILE A 78 2.72 9.46 5.40
N THR A 79 2.80 9.92 6.64
CA THR A 79 3.96 9.70 7.50
C THR A 79 3.48 9.33 8.89
N VAL A 80 4.09 8.30 9.47
CA VAL A 80 4.11 8.07 10.91
C VAL A 80 5.58 7.95 11.35
N PRO A 81 5.94 8.14 12.64
CA PRO A 81 7.34 8.14 13.05
C PRO A 81 8.09 6.88 12.62
N GLY A 82 9.05 7.01 11.70
CA GLY A 82 9.84 5.90 11.17
C GLY A 82 9.30 5.20 9.93
N VAL A 83 8.23 5.68 9.30
CA VAL A 83 7.82 5.20 7.97
C VAL A 83 7.02 6.28 7.26
N ALA A 84 7.32 6.46 5.98
CA ALA A 84 6.58 7.37 5.13
C ALA A 84 6.24 6.70 3.81
N GLY A 85 5.21 7.20 3.14
CA GLY A 85 4.92 6.79 1.79
C GLY A 85 4.15 7.84 1.00
N VAL A 86 4.21 7.69 -0.31
CA VAL A 86 3.58 8.56 -1.30
C VAL A 86 2.79 7.68 -2.25
N THR A 87 1.56 8.08 -2.56
CA THR A 87 0.81 7.57 -3.70
C THR A 87 0.51 8.74 -4.64
N ASP A 88 0.65 8.51 -5.94
CA ASP A 88 0.47 9.52 -6.99
C ASP A 88 -0.27 8.88 -8.18
N ARG A 89 -1.24 9.58 -8.76
CA ARG A 89 -2.01 9.14 -9.93
C ARG A 89 -1.13 8.91 -11.15
N GLY A 90 0.04 9.54 -11.19
CA GLY A 90 0.85 9.61 -12.39
C GLY A 90 0.29 10.64 -13.39
N LEU A 91 0.91 10.67 -14.56
CA LEU A 91 0.66 11.68 -15.58
C LEU A 91 -0.52 11.34 -16.48
N LEU A 92 -0.78 10.05 -16.72
CA LEU A 92 -1.72 9.60 -17.77
C LEU A 92 -3.01 8.95 -17.28
N ARG A 93 -3.04 8.43 -16.04
CA ARG A 93 -4.24 7.76 -15.52
C ARG A 93 -5.34 8.76 -15.17
N GLY A 94 -6.59 8.46 -15.46
CA GLY A 94 -7.73 9.33 -15.08
C GLY A 94 -8.00 9.35 -13.57
N ARG A 95 -7.48 8.36 -12.84
CA ARG A 95 -7.68 8.20 -11.40
C ARG A 95 -6.53 7.43 -10.77
N ASN A 96 -6.33 7.62 -9.47
CA ASN A 96 -5.46 6.78 -8.65
C ASN A 96 -6.24 5.57 -8.10
N GLU A 97 -5.90 4.38 -8.58
CA GLU A 97 -6.42 3.07 -8.20
C GLU A 97 -5.51 2.35 -7.20
N ASP A 98 -4.37 2.94 -6.85
CA ASP A 98 -3.53 2.46 -5.76
C ASP A 98 -4.06 2.89 -4.38
N ALA A 99 -3.72 2.10 -3.37
CA ALA A 99 -3.90 2.43 -1.96
C ALA A 99 -2.66 2.10 -1.13
N LEU A 100 -2.47 2.85 -0.05
CA LEU A 100 -1.32 2.73 0.85
C LEU A 100 -1.76 2.91 2.31
N ALA A 101 -1.24 2.07 3.20
CA ALA A 101 -1.23 2.33 4.64
C ALA A 101 0.19 2.17 5.20
N VAL A 102 0.50 3.01 6.19
CA VAL A 102 1.73 2.91 6.98
C VAL A 102 1.39 2.91 8.45
N GLY A 103 2.15 2.16 9.24
CA GLY A 103 1.87 1.99 10.66
C GLY A 103 3.12 1.75 11.49
N ARG A 104 2.91 1.82 12.80
CA ARG A 104 3.91 1.53 13.83
C ARG A 104 3.25 0.85 15.03
N PHE A 105 3.94 -0.15 15.56
CA PHE A 105 3.61 -0.82 16.81
C PHE A 105 4.89 -1.04 17.63
N GLY A 106 5.03 -0.35 18.77
CA GLY A 106 6.28 -0.37 19.54
C GLY A 106 7.47 0.12 18.71
N SER A 107 8.46 -0.74 18.50
CA SER A 107 9.61 -0.50 17.60
C SER A 107 9.39 -1.01 16.18
N ALA A 108 8.31 -1.73 15.88
CA ALA A 108 8.06 -2.24 14.53
C ALA A 108 7.40 -1.18 13.65
N THR A 109 7.84 -1.05 12.39
CA THR A 109 7.19 -0.23 11.36
C THR A 109 6.59 -1.13 10.29
N LEU A 110 5.49 -0.66 9.69
CA LEU A 110 4.66 -1.47 8.80
C LEU A 110 4.23 -0.66 7.57
N ALA A 111 4.05 -1.35 6.46
CA ALA A 111 3.43 -0.80 5.26
C ALA A 111 2.57 -1.84 4.56
N VAL A 112 1.49 -1.39 3.93
CA VAL A 112 0.65 -2.18 3.02
C VAL A 112 0.42 -1.34 1.76
N VAL A 113 0.70 -1.91 0.59
CA VAL A 113 0.43 -1.32 -0.72
C VAL A 113 -0.47 -2.28 -1.51
N CYS A 114 -1.49 -1.74 -2.15
CA CYS A 114 -2.34 -2.47 -3.08
C CYS A 114 -2.52 -1.62 -4.35
N ASP A 115 -2.43 -2.27 -5.51
CA ASP A 115 -2.60 -1.68 -6.84
C ASP A 115 -3.88 -2.26 -7.46
N GLY A 116 -4.84 -1.40 -7.80
CA GLY A 116 -6.10 -1.82 -8.40
C GLY A 116 -5.88 -2.38 -9.81
N VAL A 117 -6.38 -3.59 -10.08
CA VAL A 117 -6.22 -4.20 -11.40
C VAL A 117 -7.03 -3.40 -12.42
N SER A 118 -6.35 -2.69 -13.32
CA SER A 118 -6.96 -1.75 -14.28
C SER A 118 -7.99 -2.36 -15.24
N THR A 119 -7.99 -3.68 -15.45
CA THR A 119 -9.01 -4.39 -16.24
C THR A 119 -10.25 -4.76 -15.43
N SER A 120 -10.20 -4.65 -14.10
CA SER A 120 -11.31 -4.90 -13.20
C SER A 120 -12.08 -3.62 -12.88
N PRO A 121 -13.42 -3.64 -12.96
CA PRO A 121 -14.23 -2.52 -12.46
C PRO A 121 -13.94 -2.25 -10.98
N SER A 122 -13.82 -0.97 -10.61
CA SER A 122 -13.63 -0.55 -9.22
C SER A 122 -12.37 -1.11 -8.54
N GLY A 123 -11.27 -1.29 -9.28
CA GLY A 123 -9.98 -1.73 -8.73
C GLY A 123 -9.46 -0.83 -7.59
N ASP A 124 -9.75 0.46 -7.65
CA ASP A 124 -9.52 1.42 -6.57
C ASP A 124 -10.19 1.03 -5.24
N LEU A 125 -11.41 0.47 -5.31
CA LEU A 125 -12.20 0.15 -4.14
C LEU A 125 -11.67 -1.14 -3.54
N ALA A 126 -11.29 -2.10 -4.38
CA ALA A 126 -10.56 -3.29 -3.98
C ALA A 126 -9.26 -2.93 -3.23
N ALA A 127 -8.42 -2.08 -3.82
CA ALA A 127 -7.17 -1.63 -3.20
C ALA A 127 -7.42 -0.94 -1.85
N ARG A 128 -8.42 -0.05 -1.76
CA ARG A 128 -8.77 0.66 -0.52
C ARG A 128 -9.21 -0.29 0.60
N VAL A 129 -10.17 -1.17 0.33
CA VAL A 129 -10.68 -2.10 1.38
C VAL A 129 -9.64 -3.14 1.78
N ALA A 130 -8.76 -3.54 0.86
CA ALA A 130 -7.64 -4.43 1.13
C ALA A 130 -6.65 -3.79 2.10
N VAL A 131 -6.18 -2.58 1.80
CA VAL A 131 -5.22 -1.84 2.64
C VAL A 131 -5.75 -1.59 4.05
N ASP A 132 -6.99 -1.10 4.17
CA ASP A 132 -7.58 -0.77 5.48
C ASP A 132 -7.80 -2.02 6.34
N SER A 133 -8.27 -3.11 5.73
CA SER A 133 -8.50 -4.36 6.46
C SER A 133 -7.17 -5.00 6.88
N ALA A 134 -6.17 -4.97 5.99
CA ALA A 134 -4.85 -5.53 6.24
C ALA A 134 -4.13 -4.82 7.38
N ILE A 135 -4.03 -3.48 7.35
CA ILE A 135 -3.23 -2.76 8.36
C ILE A 135 -3.80 -2.95 9.77
N VAL A 136 -5.12 -2.98 9.92
CA VAL A 136 -5.80 -3.22 11.20
C VAL A 136 -5.47 -4.61 11.73
N VAL A 137 -5.60 -5.65 10.90
CA VAL A 137 -5.33 -7.04 11.31
C VAL A 137 -3.84 -7.28 11.53
N LEU A 138 -2.97 -6.68 10.72
CA LEU A 138 -1.53 -6.77 10.86
C LEU A 138 -1.08 -6.23 12.23
N LEU A 139 -1.56 -5.04 12.58
CA LEU A 139 -1.29 -4.39 13.87
C LEU A 139 -1.89 -5.16 15.06
N ASP A 140 -3.15 -5.60 14.97
CA ASP A 140 -3.81 -6.33 16.06
C ASP A 140 -3.14 -7.68 16.31
N THR A 141 -2.72 -8.38 15.25
CA THR A 141 -2.06 -9.68 15.34
C THR A 141 -0.69 -9.57 15.99
N LEU A 142 0.10 -8.55 15.63
CA LEU A 142 1.37 -8.24 16.31
C LEU A 142 1.15 -7.84 17.77
N ALA A 143 0.12 -7.04 18.07
CA ALA A 143 -0.21 -6.64 19.43
C ALA A 143 -0.63 -7.82 20.33
N ARG A 144 -1.09 -8.93 19.75
CA ARG A 144 -1.34 -10.20 20.45
C ARG A 144 -0.09 -11.07 20.62
N GLY A 145 1.08 -10.61 20.18
CA GLY A 145 2.35 -11.31 20.32
C GLY A 145 2.62 -12.37 19.25
N ALA A 146 1.88 -12.37 18.13
CA ALA A 146 2.19 -13.25 17.01
C ALA A 146 3.48 -12.83 16.28
N THR A 147 4.08 -13.77 15.56
CA THR A 147 5.24 -13.47 14.70
C THR A 147 4.86 -12.59 13.51
N ALA A 148 5.84 -11.87 12.95
CA ALA A 148 5.61 -11.04 11.76
C ALA A 148 5.06 -11.85 10.56
N ALA A 149 5.50 -13.10 10.37
CA ALA A 149 4.98 -13.97 9.33
C ALA A 149 3.49 -14.30 9.52
N GLN A 150 3.09 -14.68 10.75
CA GLN A 150 1.68 -14.92 11.08
C GLN A 150 0.82 -13.66 10.92
N ALA A 151 1.35 -12.51 11.29
CA ALA A 151 0.64 -11.23 11.14
C ALA A 151 0.42 -10.89 9.66
N VAL A 152 1.44 -11.09 8.81
CA VAL A 152 1.34 -10.89 7.36
C VAL A 152 0.34 -11.84 6.73
N GLU A 153 0.37 -13.14 7.08
CA GLU A 153 -0.61 -14.12 6.59
C GLU A 153 -2.05 -13.77 6.99
N ALA A 154 -2.27 -13.40 8.26
CA ALA A 154 -3.58 -12.97 8.74
C ALA A 154 -4.08 -11.70 8.03
N ALA A 155 -3.19 -10.73 7.82
CA ALA A 155 -3.51 -9.50 7.11
C ALA A 155 -3.87 -9.76 5.63
N THR A 156 -3.20 -10.70 4.96
CA THR A 156 -3.57 -11.10 3.60
C THR A 156 -4.94 -11.76 3.54
N GLY A 157 -5.26 -12.64 4.51
CA GLY A 157 -6.60 -13.23 4.61
C GLY A 157 -7.69 -12.16 4.79
N ALA A 158 -7.46 -11.21 5.68
CA ALA A 158 -8.40 -10.10 5.91
C ALA A 158 -8.58 -9.20 4.68
N ALA A 159 -7.50 -8.91 3.95
CA ALA A 159 -7.56 -8.16 2.70
C ALA A 159 -8.36 -8.92 1.63
N ALA A 160 -8.08 -10.22 1.46
CA ALA A 160 -8.78 -11.07 0.50
C ALA A 160 -10.28 -11.14 0.79
N ASP A 161 -10.65 -11.37 2.06
CA ASP A 161 -12.05 -11.42 2.49
C ASP A 161 -12.76 -10.09 2.26
N ALA A 162 -12.10 -8.97 2.54
CA ALA A 162 -12.66 -7.64 2.35
C ALA A 162 -12.94 -7.32 0.86
N VAL A 163 -12.01 -7.67 -0.04
CA VAL A 163 -12.20 -7.50 -1.49
C VAL A 163 -13.31 -8.42 -2.00
N ALA A 164 -13.32 -9.69 -1.60
CA ALA A 164 -14.33 -10.65 -2.02
C ALA A 164 -15.75 -10.33 -1.48
N ALA A 165 -15.85 -9.54 -0.41
CA ALA A 165 -17.09 -9.08 0.18
C ALA A 165 -17.64 -7.78 -0.45
N LEU A 166 -16.96 -7.19 -1.43
CA LEU A 166 -17.44 -5.98 -2.11
C LEU A 166 -18.81 -6.23 -2.77
N PRO A 167 -19.75 -5.26 -2.72
CA PRO A 167 -21.07 -5.42 -3.29
C PRO A 167 -21.01 -5.81 -4.77
N GLY A 168 -21.70 -6.89 -5.13
CA GLY A 168 -21.75 -7.38 -6.50
C GLY A 168 -20.50 -8.15 -6.98
N ALA A 169 -19.42 -8.22 -6.19
CA ALA A 169 -18.17 -8.86 -6.62
C ALA A 169 -18.36 -10.32 -7.09
N ARG A 170 -19.16 -11.11 -6.37
CA ARG A 170 -19.42 -12.53 -6.73
C ARG A 170 -20.35 -12.72 -7.92
N ALA A 171 -21.06 -11.67 -8.34
CA ALA A 171 -22.00 -11.72 -9.45
C ALA A 171 -21.45 -11.02 -10.71
N ALA A 172 -20.31 -10.35 -10.60
CA ALA A 172 -19.67 -9.64 -11.70
C ALA A 172 -18.92 -10.62 -12.62
N ASP A 173 -18.99 -10.38 -13.93
CA ASP A 173 -18.19 -11.13 -14.91
C ASP A 173 -16.69 -10.91 -14.70
N VAL A 174 -16.30 -9.71 -14.26
CA VAL A 174 -14.95 -9.36 -13.81
C VAL A 174 -15.08 -8.68 -12.43
N PRO A 175 -14.76 -9.37 -11.32
CA PRO A 175 -14.86 -8.80 -9.98
C PRO A 175 -13.81 -7.70 -9.72
N PRO A 176 -14.12 -6.71 -8.86
CA PRO A 176 -13.11 -5.76 -8.37
C PRO A 176 -11.92 -6.50 -7.78
N SER A 177 -10.72 -6.13 -8.24
CA SER A 177 -9.50 -6.85 -7.92
C SER A 177 -8.31 -5.93 -7.70
N CYS A 178 -7.35 -6.36 -6.89
CA CYS A 178 -6.11 -5.63 -6.65
C CYS A 178 -4.92 -6.57 -6.38
N THR A 179 -3.70 -6.07 -6.51
CA THR A 179 -2.51 -6.71 -5.95
C THR A 179 -2.46 -6.51 -4.43
N TYR A 180 -1.47 -7.11 -3.78
CA TYR A 180 -1.19 -6.93 -2.37
C TYR A 180 0.29 -7.11 -2.07
N VAL A 181 0.87 -6.18 -1.31
CA VAL A 181 2.15 -6.38 -0.63
C VAL A 181 2.12 -5.72 0.74
N ALA A 182 2.48 -6.46 1.77
CA ALA A 182 2.62 -5.97 3.14
C ALA A 182 4.01 -6.27 3.68
N ALA A 183 4.50 -5.39 4.54
CA ALA A 183 5.79 -5.52 5.19
C ALA A 183 5.72 -5.16 6.67
N VAL A 184 6.53 -5.88 7.46
CA VAL A 184 6.84 -5.60 8.85
C VAL A 184 8.35 -5.51 8.99
N VAL A 185 8.84 -4.37 9.49
CA VAL A 185 10.24 -4.17 9.87
C VAL A 185 10.30 -4.08 11.37
N ALA A 186 10.91 -5.10 11.99
CA ALA A 186 11.08 -5.23 13.43
C ALA A 186 12.59 -5.31 13.76
N PRO A 187 12.99 -5.16 15.03
CA PRO A 187 14.40 -5.23 15.41
C PRO A 187 15.10 -6.55 15.03
N ASP A 188 14.34 -7.65 14.93
CA ASP A 188 14.84 -9.00 14.64
C ASP A 188 14.81 -9.37 13.14
N GLY A 189 14.28 -8.49 12.29
CA GLY A 189 14.30 -8.64 10.84
C GLY A 189 13.15 -7.98 10.10
N ILE A 190 13.10 -8.29 8.81
CA ILE A 190 12.11 -7.80 7.85
C ILE A 190 11.29 -8.99 7.39
N THR A 191 9.97 -8.88 7.40
CA THR A 191 9.06 -9.87 6.79
C THR A 191 8.16 -9.20 5.79
N VAL A 192 8.07 -9.77 4.59
CA VAL A 192 7.22 -9.30 3.49
C VAL A 192 6.29 -10.42 3.07
N GLY A 193 5.02 -10.10 2.83
CA GLY A 193 4.11 -11.01 2.14
C GLY A 193 3.33 -10.34 1.02
N TRP A 194 3.12 -11.07 -0.07
CA TRP A 194 2.57 -10.49 -1.29
C TRP A 194 1.73 -11.47 -2.12
N VAL A 195 0.88 -10.89 -2.96
CA VAL A 195 0.08 -11.51 -4.03
C VAL A 195 0.06 -10.53 -5.21
N GLY A 196 0.48 -10.98 -6.40
CA GLY A 196 0.56 -10.13 -7.59
C GLY A 196 1.99 -9.65 -7.89
N ASP A 197 2.12 -8.49 -8.52
CA ASP A 197 3.40 -7.97 -9.03
C ASP A 197 3.86 -6.66 -8.36
N SER A 198 3.17 -6.19 -7.32
CA SER A 198 3.71 -5.18 -6.42
C SER A 198 4.92 -5.74 -5.65
N ARG A 199 5.92 -4.90 -5.41
CA ARG A 199 7.27 -5.36 -5.06
C ARG A 199 7.77 -4.80 -3.74
N ALA A 200 8.72 -5.53 -3.15
CA ALA A 200 9.54 -5.03 -2.06
C ALA A 200 11.03 -5.16 -2.39
N TYR A 201 11.81 -4.15 -2.00
CA TYR A 201 13.25 -4.07 -2.23
C TYR A 201 13.99 -3.75 -0.94
N TRP A 202 15.06 -4.50 -0.66
CA TRP A 202 16.03 -4.14 0.37
C TRP A 202 17.15 -3.30 -0.23
N VAL A 203 17.43 -2.14 0.38
CA VAL A 203 18.54 -1.25 0.01
C VAL A 203 19.43 -1.03 1.23
N GLY A 204 20.63 -1.61 1.21
CA GLY A 204 21.62 -1.44 2.28
C GLY A 204 22.26 -0.05 2.27
N ALA A 205 22.53 0.53 3.43
CA ALA A 205 23.03 1.92 3.57
C ALA A 205 24.39 2.18 2.90
N TYR A 206 25.18 1.14 2.63
CA TYR A 206 26.53 1.26 2.05
C TYR A 206 26.56 1.15 0.51
N GLY A 207 25.43 1.41 -0.16
CA GLY A 207 25.39 1.45 -1.63
C GLY A 207 25.47 0.08 -2.31
N VAL A 208 25.10 -0.99 -1.59
CA VAL A 208 24.94 -2.32 -2.18
C VAL A 208 23.72 -2.28 -3.11
N GLU A 209 23.78 -3.01 -4.25
CA GLU A 209 22.66 -3.09 -5.19
C GLU A 209 21.33 -3.41 -4.47
N ALA A 210 20.27 -2.73 -4.89
CA ALA A 210 18.92 -2.99 -4.38
C ALA A 210 18.53 -4.44 -4.67
N ARG A 211 18.18 -5.18 -3.63
CA ARG A 211 17.77 -6.59 -3.74
C ARG A 211 16.24 -6.68 -3.71
N GLN A 212 15.63 -7.15 -4.80
CA GLN A 212 14.21 -7.49 -4.80
C GLN A 212 13.95 -8.69 -3.88
N LEU A 213 12.97 -8.56 -2.99
CA LEU A 213 12.57 -9.60 -2.02
C LEU A 213 11.36 -10.41 -2.50
N THR A 214 10.53 -9.81 -3.37
CA THR A 214 9.33 -10.45 -3.94
C THR A 214 9.64 -11.09 -5.28
N VAL A 215 8.80 -12.04 -5.70
CA VAL A 215 8.78 -12.57 -7.06
C VAL A 215 7.39 -12.31 -7.61
N ASP A 216 7.30 -11.56 -8.69
CA ASP A 216 6.02 -11.18 -9.30
C ASP A 216 5.22 -12.43 -9.67
N ASP A 217 3.92 -12.43 -9.38
CA ASP A 217 3.01 -13.43 -9.90
C ASP A 217 2.63 -13.06 -11.35
N SER A 218 3.61 -13.11 -12.27
CA SER A 218 3.45 -12.80 -13.69
C SER A 218 4.04 -13.88 -14.59
N PRO A 219 3.59 -14.00 -15.85
CA PRO A 219 4.15 -14.96 -16.79
C PRO A 219 5.64 -14.71 -17.08
N ALA A 220 6.06 -13.44 -17.15
CA ALA A 220 7.46 -13.06 -17.33
C ALA A 220 8.36 -13.54 -16.18
N ALA A 221 7.89 -13.46 -14.93
CA ALA A 221 8.62 -13.98 -13.77
C ALA A 221 8.73 -15.52 -13.79
N GLN A 222 7.68 -16.22 -14.23
CA GLN A 222 7.75 -17.68 -14.42
C GLN A 222 8.79 -18.07 -15.48
N LEU A 223 8.83 -17.36 -16.61
CA LEU A 223 9.87 -17.54 -17.63
C LEU A 223 11.27 -17.35 -17.04
N ALA A 224 11.50 -16.24 -16.36
CA ALA A 224 12.79 -15.90 -15.76
C ALA A 224 13.26 -16.97 -14.76
N ALA A 225 12.35 -17.54 -13.96
CA ALA A 225 12.66 -18.58 -12.98
C ALA A 225 13.11 -19.90 -13.62
N THR A 226 12.65 -20.22 -14.84
CA THR A 226 13.01 -21.47 -15.53
C THR A 226 14.29 -21.37 -16.36
N GLY A 227 14.73 -20.16 -16.70
CA GLY A 227 15.90 -19.92 -17.56
C GLY A 227 15.72 -20.35 -19.03
N VAL A 228 14.51 -20.77 -19.43
CA VAL A 228 14.20 -21.25 -20.79
C VAL A 228 12.88 -20.62 -21.25
N PRO A 229 12.72 -20.26 -22.54
CA PRO A 229 11.42 -19.86 -23.07
C PRO A 229 10.36 -20.95 -22.86
N VAL A 230 9.33 -20.67 -22.07
CA VAL A 230 8.15 -21.50 -21.87
C VAL A 230 7.17 -21.20 -23.01
N PRO A 231 6.80 -22.18 -23.86
CA PRO A 231 5.88 -21.96 -24.97
C PRO A 231 4.54 -21.39 -24.50
N GLY A 232 4.04 -20.37 -25.20
CA GLY A 232 2.76 -19.72 -24.90
C GLY A 232 2.82 -18.63 -23.84
N VAL A 233 3.99 -18.37 -23.25
CA VAL A 233 4.18 -17.25 -22.33
C VAL A 233 4.84 -16.07 -23.06
N ASP A 234 4.14 -14.94 -23.10
CA ASP A 234 4.70 -13.69 -23.60
C ASP A 234 5.58 -13.03 -22.53
N PRO A 235 6.90 -12.86 -22.75
CA PRO A 235 7.81 -12.18 -21.82
C PRO A 235 7.48 -10.70 -21.61
N HIS A 236 6.65 -10.11 -22.45
CA HIS A 236 6.17 -8.73 -22.33
C HIS A 236 4.74 -8.63 -21.78
N SER A 237 4.17 -9.75 -21.34
CA SER A 237 2.83 -9.77 -20.76
C SER A 237 2.77 -8.94 -19.47
N VAL A 238 1.76 -8.08 -19.39
CA VAL A 238 1.37 -7.37 -18.17
C VAL A 238 0.30 -8.14 -17.38
N ALA A 239 0.06 -9.41 -17.71
CA ALA A 239 -0.95 -10.22 -17.05
C ALA A 239 -0.50 -10.63 -15.65
N LEU A 240 -1.44 -10.55 -14.70
CA LEU A 240 -1.28 -11.11 -13.36
C LEU A 240 -1.74 -12.57 -13.34
N LEU A 241 -0.99 -13.42 -12.67
CA LEU A 241 -1.34 -14.82 -12.40
C LEU A 241 -2.04 -14.99 -11.06
N ARG A 242 -1.87 -14.02 -10.14
CA ARG A 242 -2.51 -14.00 -8.83
C ARG A 242 -2.86 -12.57 -8.44
N TRP A 243 -4.00 -12.40 -7.80
CA TRP A 243 -4.54 -11.13 -7.31
C TRP A 243 -5.46 -11.41 -6.12
N LEU A 244 -5.90 -10.36 -5.43
CA LEU A 244 -7.04 -10.41 -4.51
C LEU A 244 -8.31 -10.04 -5.29
N GLY A 245 -9.34 -10.86 -5.20
CA GLY A 245 -10.58 -10.74 -5.97
C GLY A 245 -11.53 -11.90 -5.65
N ALA A 246 -12.82 -11.76 -5.93
CA ALA A 246 -13.78 -12.85 -5.70
C ALA A 246 -13.54 -14.07 -6.60
N ASP A 247 -12.86 -13.87 -7.73
CA ASP A 247 -12.42 -14.85 -8.72
C ASP A 247 -10.96 -15.28 -8.54
N ALA A 248 -10.29 -14.82 -7.48
CA ALA A 248 -8.87 -15.07 -7.29
C ALA A 248 -8.56 -16.58 -7.21
N PRO A 249 -7.55 -17.06 -7.96
CA PRO A 249 -7.24 -18.50 -8.00
C PRO A 249 -6.60 -19.00 -6.69
N ASP A 250 -5.79 -18.16 -6.04
CA ASP A 250 -5.15 -18.45 -4.75
C ASP A 250 -4.71 -17.13 -4.09
N THR A 251 -5.29 -16.82 -2.93
CA THR A 251 -5.02 -15.58 -2.18
C THR A 251 -3.96 -15.73 -1.10
N ARG A 252 -3.36 -16.91 -0.90
CA ARG A 252 -2.35 -17.11 0.15
C ARG A 252 -1.09 -16.28 -0.11
N ALA A 253 -0.64 -15.51 0.86
CA ALA A 253 0.60 -14.76 0.72
C ALA A 253 1.79 -15.70 0.42
N ARG A 254 2.63 -15.32 -0.55
CA ARG A 254 4.03 -15.73 -0.48
C ARG A 254 4.67 -14.91 0.63
N VAL A 255 5.55 -15.51 1.43
CA VAL A 255 6.21 -14.83 2.56
C VAL A 255 7.72 -14.98 2.43
N ALA A 256 8.44 -13.89 2.64
CA ALA A 256 9.89 -13.86 2.72
C ALA A 256 10.35 -13.10 3.97
N THR A 257 11.34 -13.64 4.66
CA THR A 257 11.98 -12.99 5.81
C THR A 257 13.46 -12.76 5.51
N LEU A 258 13.93 -11.56 5.83
CA LEU A 258 15.33 -11.15 5.72
C LEU A 258 15.81 -10.64 7.07
N ARG A 259 17.03 -11.01 7.47
CA ARG A 259 17.76 -10.38 8.58
C ARG A 259 18.93 -9.61 8.00
N PRO A 260 18.83 -8.28 7.83
CA PRO A 260 19.94 -7.51 7.31
C PRO A 260 21.11 -7.48 8.29
N ASP A 261 22.34 -7.55 7.76
CA ASP A 261 23.57 -7.48 8.56
C ASP A 261 23.92 -6.04 8.98
N GLY A 262 23.19 -5.04 8.48
CA GLY A 262 23.47 -3.63 8.72
C GLY A 262 22.28 -2.74 8.36
N PRO A 263 22.43 -1.42 8.58
CA PRO A 263 21.35 -0.48 8.35
C PRO A 263 21.02 -0.33 6.86
N GLY A 264 19.81 0.14 6.59
CA GLY A 264 19.30 0.35 5.24
C GLY A 264 17.82 0.71 5.24
N ARG A 265 17.19 0.56 4.08
CA ARG A 265 15.78 0.84 3.87
C ARG A 265 15.11 -0.31 3.13
N LEU A 266 13.93 -0.69 3.60
CA LEU A 266 12.97 -1.47 2.85
C LEU A 266 12.08 -0.51 2.05
N LEU A 267 11.96 -0.79 0.76
CA LEU A 267 11.00 -0.14 -0.12
C LEU A 267 9.86 -1.12 -0.38
N VAL A 268 8.63 -0.62 -0.38
CA VAL A 268 7.43 -1.37 -0.79
C VAL A 268 6.72 -0.52 -1.83
N CYS A 269 6.42 -1.04 -3.01
CA CYS A 269 5.86 -0.23 -4.10
C CYS A 269 4.91 -0.98 -5.04
N SER A 270 4.04 -0.23 -5.71
CA SER A 270 3.27 -0.72 -6.87
C SER A 270 4.16 -0.84 -8.11
N ASP A 271 3.59 -1.38 -9.19
CA ASP A 271 4.34 -1.60 -10.42
C ASP A 271 4.78 -0.28 -11.07
N GLY A 272 4.07 0.83 -10.78
CA GLY A 272 4.34 2.16 -11.30
C GLY A 272 5.67 2.73 -10.86
N LEU A 273 6.28 2.27 -9.77
CA LEU A 273 7.70 2.53 -9.51
C LEU A 273 8.60 1.55 -10.26
N SER A 274 8.33 0.25 -10.14
CA SER A 274 9.23 -0.82 -10.62
C SER A 274 9.40 -0.87 -12.14
N ARG A 275 8.45 -0.29 -12.89
CA ARG A 275 8.51 -0.10 -14.33
C ARG A 275 9.54 0.95 -14.75
N TYR A 276 9.83 1.94 -13.90
CA TYR A 276 10.78 3.03 -14.20
C TYR A 276 12.11 2.92 -13.46
N ALA A 277 12.11 2.34 -12.27
CA ALA A 277 13.33 2.08 -11.49
C ALA A 277 14.13 0.89 -12.05
N LYS A 278 14.65 1.02 -13.27
CA LYS A 278 15.43 -0.03 -13.96
C LYS A 278 16.92 0.02 -13.65
N ASP A 279 17.45 1.21 -13.36
CA ASP A 279 18.83 1.38 -12.93
C ASP A 279 18.93 1.16 -11.41
N PRO A 280 19.64 0.11 -10.94
CA PRO A 280 19.84 -0.13 -9.52
C PRO A 280 20.49 1.06 -8.81
N ALA A 281 21.42 1.78 -9.45
CA ALA A 281 22.13 2.89 -8.84
C ALA A 281 21.19 4.09 -8.58
N GLU A 282 20.30 4.39 -9.53
CA GLU A 282 19.28 5.44 -9.36
C GLU A 282 18.29 5.08 -8.24
N LEU A 283 17.86 3.81 -8.20
CA LEU A 283 16.97 3.31 -7.15
C LEU A 283 17.64 3.44 -5.76
N VAL A 284 18.90 3.04 -5.63
CA VAL A 284 19.66 3.16 -4.38
C VAL A 284 19.83 4.63 -3.98
N ALA A 285 20.19 5.51 -4.91
CA ALA A 285 20.38 6.93 -4.64
C ALA A 285 19.09 7.61 -4.16
N ALA A 286 17.97 7.34 -4.83
CA ALA A 286 16.66 7.86 -4.43
C ALA A 286 16.21 7.30 -3.07
N ALA A 287 16.48 6.02 -2.81
CA ALA A 287 16.08 5.34 -1.58
C ALA A 287 16.85 5.81 -0.34
N LEU A 288 18.16 6.09 -0.46
CA LEU A 288 19.02 6.43 0.69
C LEU A 288 19.11 7.94 1.00
N GLY A 289 18.44 8.79 0.22
CA GLY A 289 18.43 10.24 0.44
C GLY A 289 17.53 10.69 1.58
N GLY A 290 17.99 11.66 2.39
CA GLY A 290 17.16 12.41 3.34
C GLY A 290 16.39 11.57 4.35
N SER A 291 15.22 12.07 4.78
CA SER A 291 14.26 11.32 5.61
C SER A 291 13.51 10.24 4.80
N GLU A 292 12.73 9.38 5.46
CA GLU A 292 11.86 8.40 4.79
C GLU A 292 10.88 9.10 3.84
N ALA A 293 10.39 10.28 4.22
CA ALA A 293 9.48 11.08 3.39
C ALA A 293 10.20 11.66 2.17
N ASP A 294 11.44 12.12 2.33
CA ASP A 294 12.24 12.63 1.21
C ASP A 294 12.56 11.53 0.21
N ALA A 295 12.92 10.33 0.69
CA ALA A 295 13.14 9.16 -0.15
C ALA A 295 11.86 8.73 -0.89
N ALA A 296 10.73 8.65 -0.20
CA ALA A 296 9.46 8.32 -0.84
C ALA A 296 9.12 9.33 -1.96
N ARG A 297 9.31 10.63 -1.71
CA ARG A 297 9.15 11.67 -2.75
C ARG A 297 10.14 11.54 -3.90
N ALA A 298 11.39 11.22 -3.62
CA ALA A 298 12.43 11.05 -4.64
C ALA A 298 12.12 9.85 -5.54
N LEU A 299 11.68 8.74 -4.96
CA LEU A 299 11.25 7.54 -5.70
C LEU A 299 10.02 7.81 -6.57
N THR A 300 9.02 8.52 -6.04
CA THR A 300 7.87 8.94 -6.86
C THR A 300 8.30 9.86 -8.00
N ARG A 301 9.22 10.81 -7.73
CA ARG A 301 9.75 11.70 -8.76
C ARG A 301 10.48 10.93 -9.87
N LEU A 302 11.32 9.96 -9.50
CA LEU A 302 12.01 9.08 -10.44
C LEU A 302 11.01 8.41 -11.41
N ALA A 303 9.90 7.88 -10.90
CA ALA A 303 8.87 7.26 -11.73
C ALA A 303 8.12 8.28 -12.62
N LEU A 304 7.82 9.47 -12.10
CA LEU A 304 7.18 10.54 -12.87
C LEU A 304 8.08 11.04 -14.01
N GLU A 305 9.36 11.26 -13.74
CA GLU A 305 10.36 11.69 -14.72
C GLU A 305 10.64 10.61 -15.78
N GLY A 306 10.57 9.33 -15.39
CA GLY A 306 10.62 8.19 -16.32
C GLY A 306 9.42 8.08 -17.26
N GLY A 307 8.33 8.81 -16.99
CA GLY A 307 7.18 8.94 -17.86
C GLY A 307 5.83 8.82 -17.16
N GLY A 308 5.79 8.32 -15.92
CA GLY A 308 4.62 8.33 -15.04
C GLY A 308 3.32 7.85 -15.69
N ARG A 309 3.36 6.75 -16.44
CA ARG A 309 2.19 6.26 -17.20
C ARG A 309 1.17 5.52 -16.35
N ASP A 310 1.57 5.08 -15.16
CA ASP A 310 0.71 4.39 -14.20
C ASP A 310 0.57 5.13 -12.88
N ASN A 311 -0.30 4.64 -12.01
CA ASN A 311 -0.32 5.03 -10.61
C ASN A 311 0.99 4.61 -9.93
N ILE A 312 1.50 5.44 -9.03
CA ILE A 312 2.82 5.27 -8.41
C ILE A 312 2.64 5.32 -6.91
N THR A 313 2.87 4.18 -6.25
CA THR A 313 2.80 4.09 -4.80
C THR A 313 4.07 3.52 -4.21
N VAL A 314 4.60 4.18 -3.18
CA VAL A 314 5.87 3.84 -2.55
C VAL A 314 5.78 4.06 -1.04
N ALA A 315 6.25 3.10 -0.25
CA ALA A 315 6.52 3.24 1.17
C ALA A 315 7.98 2.93 1.49
N VAL A 316 8.55 3.67 2.44
CA VAL A 316 9.96 3.58 2.85
C VAL A 316 10.03 3.33 4.35
N LEU A 317 10.68 2.23 4.74
CA LEU A 317 10.84 1.79 6.12
C LEU A 317 12.34 1.61 6.42
N PRO A 318 12.90 2.26 7.45
CA PRO A 318 14.29 2.08 7.84
C PRO A 318 14.49 0.76 8.60
N PHE A 319 15.65 0.14 8.41
CA PHE A 319 16.16 -0.92 9.29
C PHE A 319 17.54 -0.49 9.83
N PRO A 320 17.84 -0.67 11.12
CA PRO A 320 16.88 -1.06 12.17
C PRO A 320 15.75 -0.02 12.28
N PRO A 321 14.54 -0.44 12.68
CA PRO A 321 13.45 0.51 12.84
C PRO A 321 13.74 1.46 14.02
N PRO A 322 13.09 2.64 14.09
CA PRO A 322 13.39 3.59 15.15
C PRO A 322 13.08 3.00 16.52
N ALA A 323 13.92 3.31 17.51
CA ALA A 323 13.68 2.94 18.90
C ALA A 323 12.32 3.48 19.38
N GLN A 324 11.70 2.76 20.30
CA GLN A 324 10.51 3.26 21.00
C GLN A 324 10.95 4.44 21.88
N GLU A 325 10.37 5.61 21.65
CA GLU A 325 10.51 6.72 22.60
C GLU A 325 9.79 6.32 23.90
N GLY A 326 10.53 6.31 25.01
CA GLY A 326 10.06 5.85 26.32
C GLY A 326 9.21 6.87 27.06
#